data_AF-A0A6I5CMF9-F1
#
_entry.id   AF-A0A6I5CMF9-F1
#
_cell.length_a   1.000
_cell.length_b   1.000
_cell.length_c   1.000
_cell.angle_alpha   90.00
_cell.angle_beta   90.00
_cell.angle_gamma   90.00
#
_symmetry.space_group_name_H-M   'P 1'
#
loop_
_entity.id
_entity.type
_entity.pdbx_description
1 polymer ?
#
loop_
_entity_poly.entity_id
_entity_poly.type
_entity_poly.pdbx_seq_one_letter_code
_entity_poly.pdbx_strand_id
1 'polypeptide(L)'
;RARWNDAYWRSVGSWQHRVITGAAPRLYDCFNVADAMVSDISSVVSDYIASGRPYAVTDSAGLGPEEFKRQNTAVRAAVILSNDAAELDELLAAVRDPAADRLAEDRKELRRYLLGPEKPTSIERFNAAVARLALKAETRNIGQAMRAEAAAGVPGQRVDSAGGTGGVPTG
;
A
#
# COMPACT_ATOMS: atom_id res chain seq x y z
N ARG A 1 5.77 -16.18 18.07
CA ARG A 1 4.74 -15.29 17.50
C ARG A 1 3.56 -16.08 16.94
N ALA A 2 3.72 -16.86 15.85
CA ALA A 2 2.66 -17.74 15.32
C ALA A 2 2.05 -18.64 16.42
N ARG A 3 2.89 -19.28 17.24
CA ARG A 3 2.45 -20.10 18.38
C ARG A 3 1.50 -19.39 19.37
N TRP A 4 1.68 -18.09 19.62
CA TRP A 4 0.78 -17.33 20.51
C TRP A 4 -0.55 -17.08 19.81
N ASN A 5 -0.54 -16.67 18.53
CA ASN A 5 -1.75 -16.43 17.76
C ASN A 5 -2.58 -17.72 17.63
N ASP A 6 -1.94 -18.84 17.33
CA ASP A 6 -2.62 -20.13 17.21
C ASP A 6 -3.19 -20.58 18.57
N ALA A 7 -2.48 -20.34 19.67
CA ALA A 7 -2.98 -20.63 21.02
C ALA A 7 -4.16 -19.73 21.38
N TYR A 8 -4.10 -18.44 21.03
CA TYR A 8 -5.19 -17.49 21.22
C TYR A 8 -6.44 -17.96 20.50
N TRP A 9 -6.37 -18.22 19.19
CA TRP A 9 -7.55 -18.63 18.41
C TRP A 9 -8.07 -20.03 18.76
N ARG A 10 -7.24 -20.91 19.32
CA ARG A 10 -7.71 -22.19 19.90
C ARG A 10 -8.36 -22.05 21.27
N SER A 11 -8.01 -21.01 22.03
CA SER A 11 -8.57 -20.78 23.37
C SER A 11 -9.99 -20.20 23.35
N VAL A 12 -10.48 -19.80 22.19
CA VAL A 12 -11.76 -19.10 22.01
C VAL A 12 -12.75 -19.97 21.28
N GLY A 13 -14.00 -19.98 21.75
CA GLY A 13 -15.09 -20.61 21.02
C GLY A 13 -15.42 -19.82 19.75
N SER A 14 -15.78 -20.51 18.67
CA SER A 14 -16.16 -19.88 17.40
C SER A 14 -17.40 -18.97 17.49
N TRP A 15 -18.26 -19.20 18.49
CA TRP A 15 -19.46 -18.41 18.76
C TRP A 15 -19.21 -17.22 19.70
N GLN A 16 -18.02 -17.15 20.30
CA GLN A 16 -17.76 -16.18 21.35
C GLN A 16 -17.53 -14.80 20.74
N HIS A 17 -18.32 -13.80 21.16
CA HIS A 17 -18.04 -12.41 20.83
C HIS A 17 -16.72 -11.95 21.47
N ARG A 18 -15.88 -11.28 20.69
CA ARG A 18 -14.55 -10.80 21.13
C ARG A 18 -14.40 -9.33 20.82
N VAL A 19 -13.89 -8.59 21.79
CA VAL A 19 -13.50 -7.19 21.65
C VAL A 19 -11.99 -7.11 21.75
N ILE A 20 -11.31 -6.66 20.68
CA ILE A 20 -9.86 -6.54 20.62
C ILE A 20 -9.49 -5.07 20.69
N THR A 21 -8.98 -4.62 21.84
CA THR A 21 -8.55 -3.22 22.09
C THR A 21 -7.05 -3.11 22.34
N GLY A 22 -6.37 -4.23 22.59
CA GLY A 22 -4.93 -4.29 22.83
C GLY A 22 -4.12 -4.47 21.56
N ALA A 23 -2.79 -4.53 21.72
CA ALA A 23 -1.86 -4.75 20.60
C ALA A 23 -1.90 -6.17 19.99
N ALA A 24 -2.63 -7.10 20.60
CA ALA A 24 -2.74 -8.50 20.17
C ALA A 24 -4.16 -9.07 20.43
N PRO A 25 -4.70 -9.93 19.54
CA PRO A 25 -4.17 -10.28 18.22
C PRO A 25 -4.07 -9.05 17.30
N ARG A 26 -3.12 -9.08 16.36
CA ARG A 26 -2.92 -7.95 15.44
C ARG A 26 -4.05 -7.92 14.42
N LEU A 27 -4.28 -6.76 13.81
CA LEU A 27 -5.31 -6.56 12.81
C LEU A 27 -5.30 -7.62 11.70
N TYR A 28 -4.14 -7.87 11.06
CA TYR A 28 -4.03 -8.88 10.01
C TYR A 28 -4.21 -10.32 10.53
N ASP A 29 -3.92 -10.59 11.80
CA ASP A 29 -4.20 -11.90 12.40
C ASP A 29 -5.72 -12.10 12.56
N CYS A 30 -6.46 -11.04 12.88
CA CYS A 30 -7.93 -11.05 12.88
C CYS A 30 -8.50 -11.23 11.46
N PHE A 31 -7.92 -10.55 10.46
CA PHE A 31 -8.37 -10.68 9.07
C PHE A 31 -8.23 -12.10 8.53
N ASN A 32 -7.13 -12.78 8.86
CA ASN A 32 -6.84 -14.13 8.39
C ASN A 32 -7.85 -15.18 8.89
N VAL A 33 -8.54 -14.90 10.00
CA VAL A 33 -9.58 -15.78 10.57
C VAL A 33 -11.00 -15.29 10.30
N ALA A 34 -11.17 -14.11 9.70
CA ALA A 34 -12.49 -13.52 9.44
C ALA A 34 -13.00 -13.89 8.05
N ASP A 35 -14.19 -14.49 7.97
CA ASP A 35 -14.81 -14.86 6.68
C ASP A 35 -15.46 -13.67 5.96
N ALA A 36 -15.84 -12.65 6.71
CA ALA A 36 -16.24 -11.35 6.19
C ALA A 36 -15.90 -10.23 7.18
N MET A 37 -16.00 -8.99 6.71
CA MET A 37 -15.83 -7.80 7.53
C MET A 37 -17.01 -6.83 7.36
N VAL A 38 -17.40 -6.17 8.45
CA VAL A 38 -18.28 -5.00 8.43
C VAL A 38 -17.49 -3.82 8.98
N SER A 39 -17.50 -2.69 8.28
CA SER A 39 -16.77 -1.48 8.67
C SER A 39 -17.56 -0.23 8.25
N ASP A 40 -17.20 0.93 8.78
CA ASP A 40 -17.50 2.22 8.15
C ASP A 40 -16.49 2.52 7.02
N ILE A 41 -16.57 3.73 6.43
CA ILE A 41 -15.53 4.22 5.50
C ILE A 41 -14.25 4.48 6.30
N SER A 42 -13.40 3.45 6.38
CA SER A 42 -12.11 3.49 7.05
C SER A 42 -11.00 3.04 6.11
N SER A 43 -9.78 3.54 6.32
CA SER A 43 -8.59 3.07 5.60
C SER A 43 -8.35 1.56 5.79
N VAL A 44 -8.86 0.99 6.87
CA VAL A 44 -8.84 -0.45 7.18
C VAL A 44 -9.55 -1.28 6.11
N VAL A 45 -10.55 -0.73 5.43
CA VAL A 45 -11.23 -1.40 4.31
C VAL A 45 -10.27 -1.71 3.17
N SER A 46 -9.38 -0.77 2.84
CA SER A 46 -8.37 -0.95 1.79
C SER A 46 -7.43 -2.12 2.07
N ASP A 47 -7.08 -2.33 3.35
CA ASP A 47 -6.25 -3.46 3.77
C ASP A 47 -7.01 -4.78 3.66
N TYR A 48 -8.29 -4.81 4.03
CA TYR A 48 -9.10 -6.02 3.95
C TYR A 48 -9.37 -6.45 2.50
N ILE A 49 -9.44 -5.51 1.54
CA ILE A 49 -9.56 -5.81 0.10
C ILE A 49 -8.46 -6.76 -0.39
N ALA A 50 -7.27 -6.73 0.23
CA ALA A 50 -6.18 -7.66 -0.11
C ALA A 50 -6.58 -9.13 0.09
N SER A 51 -7.47 -9.43 1.04
CA SER A 51 -7.98 -10.78 1.29
C SER A 51 -8.87 -11.31 0.17
N GLY A 52 -9.54 -10.41 -0.57
CA GLY A 52 -10.58 -10.76 -1.55
C GLY A 52 -11.89 -11.28 -0.94
N ARG A 53 -11.99 -11.35 0.39
CA ARG A 53 -13.17 -11.86 1.10
C ARG A 53 -14.33 -10.85 1.09
N PRO A 54 -15.59 -11.32 1.24
CA PRO A 54 -16.76 -10.44 1.33
C PRO A 54 -16.60 -9.38 2.42
N TYR A 55 -17.05 -8.16 2.15
CA TYR A 55 -17.10 -7.10 3.15
C TYR A 55 -18.27 -6.17 2.89
N ALA A 56 -18.72 -5.51 3.96
CA ALA A 56 -19.78 -4.54 3.92
C ALA A 56 -19.34 -3.21 4.54
N VAL A 57 -19.88 -2.11 4.00
CA VAL A 57 -19.62 -0.75 4.48
C VAL A 57 -20.92 -0.06 4.86
N THR A 58 -20.96 0.56 6.03
CA THR A 58 -22.14 1.28 6.52
C THR A 58 -22.24 2.68 5.88
N ASP A 59 -23.36 2.96 5.22
CA ASP A 59 -23.72 4.30 4.76
C ASP A 59 -24.53 5.04 5.83
N SER A 60 -23.82 5.51 6.86
CA SER A 60 -24.45 6.21 7.99
C SER A 60 -25.10 7.55 7.59
N ALA A 61 -24.68 8.12 6.44
CA ALA A 61 -25.22 9.36 5.90
C ALA A 61 -26.51 9.15 5.09
N GLY A 62 -26.85 7.91 4.75
CA GLY A 62 -28.06 7.58 4.00
C GLY A 62 -28.06 8.13 2.57
N LEU A 63 -26.89 8.20 1.92
CA LEU A 63 -26.74 8.63 0.53
C LEU A 63 -27.39 7.63 -0.45
N GLY A 64 -27.45 6.36 -0.05
CA GLY A 64 -27.91 5.25 -0.87
C GLY A 64 -26.75 4.59 -1.63
N PRO A 65 -26.88 3.29 -1.96
CA PRO A 65 -25.77 2.45 -2.44
C PRO A 65 -25.11 2.99 -3.72
N GLU A 66 -25.90 3.50 -4.65
CA GLU A 66 -25.42 4.02 -5.93
C GLU A 66 -24.56 5.28 -5.76
N GLU A 67 -25.04 6.24 -4.97
CA GLU A 67 -24.30 7.48 -4.71
C GLU A 67 -23.06 7.22 -3.85
N PHE A 68 -23.20 6.35 -2.85
CA PHE A 68 -22.11 5.98 -1.97
C PHE A 68 -20.94 5.33 -2.73
N LYS A 69 -21.24 4.43 -3.69
CA LYS A 69 -20.26 3.81 -4.58
C LYS A 69 -19.64 4.78 -5.59
N ARG A 70 -20.38 5.80 -6.03
CA ARG A 70 -19.84 6.87 -6.89
C ARG A 70 -18.79 7.70 -6.17
N GLN A 71 -19.05 8.04 -4.90
CA GLN A 71 -18.15 8.87 -4.11
C GLN A 71 -16.92 8.12 -3.58
N ASN A 72 -17.00 6.79 -3.42
CA ASN A 72 -15.95 6.01 -2.77
C ASN A 72 -15.49 4.81 -3.61
N THR A 73 -14.28 4.88 -4.18
CA THR A 73 -13.73 3.78 -5.00
C THR A 73 -13.59 2.47 -4.23
N ALA A 74 -13.24 2.53 -2.94
CA ALA A 74 -13.00 1.34 -2.11
C ALA A 74 -14.28 0.57 -1.74
N VAL A 75 -15.47 1.18 -1.88
CA VAL A 75 -16.75 0.54 -1.52
C VAL A 75 -17.50 0.00 -2.73
N ARG A 76 -16.94 0.16 -3.94
CA ARG A 76 -17.54 -0.32 -5.19
C ARG A 76 -17.91 -1.80 -5.16
N ALA A 77 -17.06 -2.61 -4.53
CA ALA A 77 -17.21 -4.05 -4.40
C ALA A 77 -17.69 -4.49 -2.99
N ALA A 78 -18.26 -3.56 -2.22
CA ALA A 78 -18.83 -3.83 -0.90
C ALA A 78 -20.36 -3.97 -0.99
N VAL A 79 -20.92 -4.73 -0.06
CA VAL A 79 -22.34 -4.59 0.32
C VAL A 79 -22.48 -3.27 1.07
N ILE A 80 -23.42 -2.42 0.68
CA ILE A 80 -23.66 -1.15 1.37
C ILE A 80 -24.78 -1.38 2.37
N LEU A 81 -24.47 -1.24 3.65
CA LEU A 81 -25.45 -1.37 4.72
C LEU A 81 -26.12 -0.02 4.95
N SER A 82 -27.43 0.01 4.82
CA SER A 82 -28.24 1.13 5.29
C SER A 82 -28.29 1.16 6.83
N ASN A 83 -28.91 2.20 7.40
CA ASN A 83 -28.98 2.37 8.86
C ASN A 83 -29.76 1.27 9.59
N ASP A 84 -30.66 0.55 8.89
CA ASP A 84 -31.37 -0.61 9.45
C ASP A 84 -30.65 -1.95 9.16
N ALA A 85 -29.56 -1.90 8.38
CA ALA A 85 -28.75 -3.04 7.95
C ALA A 85 -29.55 -4.17 7.27
N ALA A 86 -30.63 -3.84 6.55
CA ALA A 86 -31.43 -4.82 5.80
C ALA A 86 -30.61 -5.66 4.81
N GLU A 87 -29.47 -5.13 4.33
CA GLU A 87 -28.58 -5.79 3.38
C GLU A 87 -27.61 -6.79 4.02
N LEU A 88 -27.62 -6.96 5.36
CA LEU A 88 -26.70 -7.88 6.05
C LEU A 88 -26.86 -9.33 5.59
N ASP A 89 -28.07 -9.75 5.21
CA ASP A 89 -28.32 -11.07 4.67
C ASP A 89 -27.59 -11.32 3.34
N GLU A 90 -27.36 -10.29 2.53
CA GLU A 90 -26.56 -10.40 1.29
C GLU A 90 -25.10 -10.75 1.62
N LEU A 91 -24.51 -10.08 2.61
CA LEU A 91 -23.15 -10.39 3.07
C LEU A 91 -23.06 -11.83 3.60
N LEU A 92 -24.03 -12.24 4.43
CA LEU A 92 -24.05 -13.58 5.01
C LEU A 92 -24.29 -14.67 3.96
N ALA A 93 -25.06 -14.38 2.91
CA ALA A 93 -25.22 -15.30 1.78
C ALA A 93 -23.89 -15.55 1.06
N ALA A 94 -23.12 -14.48 0.78
CA ALA A 94 -21.80 -14.60 0.15
C ALA A 94 -20.80 -15.39 1.02
N VAL A 95 -20.87 -15.25 2.34
CA VAL A 95 -20.04 -16.03 3.28
C VAL A 95 -20.41 -17.51 3.29
N ARG A 96 -21.71 -17.83 3.27
CA ARG A 96 -22.21 -19.20 3.36
C ARG A 96 -22.01 -19.98 2.05
N ASP A 97 -22.17 -19.31 0.92
CA ASP A 97 -22.06 -19.90 -0.40
C ASP A 97 -21.29 -18.97 -1.35
N PRO A 98 -20.05 -19.33 -1.74
CA PRO A 98 -19.28 -18.56 -2.72
C PRO A 98 -19.98 -18.37 -4.07
N ALA A 99 -20.93 -19.24 -4.45
CA ALA A 99 -21.71 -19.07 -5.69
C ALA A 99 -22.80 -17.98 -5.57
N ALA A 100 -23.23 -17.65 -4.35
CA ALA A 100 -24.17 -16.57 -4.08
C ALA A 100 -23.48 -15.18 -4.04
N ASP A 101 -22.15 -15.15 -4.08
CA ASP A 101 -21.34 -13.95 -3.96
C ASP A 101 -21.27 -13.16 -5.27
N ARG A 102 -22.26 -12.30 -5.48
CA ARG A 102 -22.39 -11.46 -6.69
C ARG A 102 -21.25 -10.46 -6.85
N LEU A 103 -20.54 -10.12 -5.77
CA LEU A 103 -19.49 -9.11 -5.75
C LEU A 103 -18.08 -9.71 -5.86
N ALA A 104 -17.93 -11.02 -6.04
CA ALA A 104 -16.63 -11.68 -6.06
C ALA A 104 -15.72 -11.18 -7.20
N GLU A 105 -16.25 -11.06 -8.42
CA GLU A 105 -15.46 -10.55 -9.56
C GLU A 105 -15.18 -9.05 -9.42
N ASP A 106 -16.12 -8.26 -8.89
CA ASP A 106 -15.89 -6.84 -8.59
C ASP A 106 -14.77 -6.67 -7.56
N ARG A 107 -14.73 -7.50 -6.50
CA ARG A 107 -13.65 -7.48 -5.50
C ARG A 107 -12.31 -7.87 -6.11
N LYS A 108 -12.29 -8.84 -7.02
CA LYS A 108 -11.08 -9.27 -7.73
C LYS A 108 -10.56 -8.18 -8.68
N GLU A 109 -11.46 -7.48 -9.37
CA GLU A 109 -11.12 -6.32 -10.19
C GLU A 109 -10.59 -5.18 -9.35
N LEU A 110 -11.30 -4.81 -8.29
CA LEU A 110 -10.91 -3.74 -7.37
C LEU A 110 -9.56 -4.04 -6.71
N ARG A 111 -9.33 -5.28 -6.26
CA ARG A 111 -8.05 -5.73 -5.72
C ARG A 111 -6.92 -5.55 -6.73
N ARG A 112 -7.15 -5.91 -7.99
CA ARG A 112 -6.16 -5.73 -9.07
C ARG A 112 -5.90 -4.25 -9.35
N TYR A 113 -6.94 -3.44 -9.37
CA TYR A 113 -6.84 -2.00 -9.59
C TYR A 113 -6.03 -1.30 -8.49
N LEU A 114 -6.29 -1.62 -7.22
CA LEU A 114 -5.62 -1.00 -6.08
C LEU A 114 -4.24 -1.57 -5.77
N LEU A 115 -4.09 -2.91 -5.79
CA LEU A 115 -2.89 -3.60 -5.32
C LEU A 115 -2.01 -4.13 -6.46
N GLY A 116 -2.47 -4.02 -7.70
CA GLY A 116 -1.82 -4.61 -8.86
C GLY A 116 -2.01 -6.13 -8.96
N PRO A 117 -1.19 -6.82 -9.76
CA PRO A 117 -1.31 -8.28 -9.91
C PRO A 117 -1.00 -9.01 -8.61
N GLU A 118 -1.57 -10.21 -8.48
CA GLU A 118 -1.34 -11.09 -7.33
C GLU A 118 0.11 -11.59 -7.27
N LYS A 119 0.70 -11.89 -8.44
CA LYS A 119 2.10 -12.29 -8.58
C LYS A 119 2.77 -11.55 -9.75
N PRO A 120 4.01 -11.05 -9.57
CA PRO A 120 4.69 -10.87 -8.28
C PRO A 120 3.90 -9.91 -7.38
N THR A 121 3.90 -10.16 -6.07
CA THR A 121 3.18 -9.38 -5.06
C THR A 121 3.63 -7.91 -5.05
N SER A 122 2.82 -7.02 -4.46
CA SER A 122 3.16 -5.59 -4.34
C SER A 122 4.51 -5.38 -3.65
N ILE A 123 4.80 -6.13 -2.60
CA ILE A 123 6.07 -6.05 -1.86
C ILE A 123 7.25 -6.56 -2.69
N GLU A 124 7.10 -7.63 -3.46
CA GLU A 124 8.15 -8.12 -4.37
C GLU A 124 8.46 -7.09 -5.46
N ARG A 125 7.43 -6.48 -6.05
CA ARG A 125 7.61 -5.42 -7.05
C ARG A 125 8.28 -4.19 -6.47
N PHE A 126 7.88 -3.80 -5.26
CA PHE A 126 8.49 -2.68 -4.55
C PHE A 126 9.97 -2.95 -4.25
N ASN A 127 10.29 -4.11 -3.67
CA ASN A 127 11.66 -4.52 -3.37
C ASN A 127 12.53 -4.56 -4.63
N ALA A 128 12.01 -5.09 -5.74
CA ALA A 128 12.71 -5.10 -7.02
C ALA A 128 12.92 -3.68 -7.58
N ALA A 129 11.97 -2.76 -7.38
CA ALA A 129 12.12 -1.37 -7.78
C ALA A 129 13.19 -0.65 -6.94
N VAL A 130 13.19 -0.85 -5.62
CA VAL A 130 14.20 -0.30 -4.71
C VAL A 130 15.60 -0.82 -5.06
N ALA A 131 15.74 -2.13 -5.30
CA ALA A 131 17.02 -2.72 -5.70
C ALA A 131 17.53 -2.13 -7.02
N ARG A 132 16.66 -1.97 -8.03
CA ARG A 132 17.03 -1.32 -9.30
C ARG A 132 17.44 0.14 -9.11
N LEU A 133 16.77 0.87 -8.21
CA LEU A 133 17.11 2.26 -7.90
C LEU A 133 18.50 2.35 -7.24
N ALA A 134 18.80 1.45 -6.30
CA ALA A 134 20.10 1.38 -5.64
C ALA A 134 21.25 1.15 -6.64
N LEU A 135 21.10 0.19 -7.57
CA LEU A 135 22.10 -0.10 -8.60
C LEU A 135 22.36 1.13 -9.51
N LYS A 136 21.30 1.84 -9.90
CA LYS A 136 21.42 3.08 -10.69
C LYS A 136 22.15 4.17 -9.91
N ALA A 137 21.86 4.31 -8.62
CA ALA A 137 22.50 5.30 -7.77
C ALA A 137 23.99 5.00 -7.59
N GLU A 138 24.36 3.73 -7.37
CA GLU A 138 25.76 3.30 -7.26
C GLU A 138 26.55 3.58 -8.54
N THR A 139 25.99 3.20 -9.70
CA THR A 139 26.60 3.48 -11.01
C THR A 139 26.84 4.98 -11.21
N ARG A 140 25.85 5.82 -10.86
CA ARG A 140 25.97 7.28 -10.93
C ARG A 140 27.07 7.80 -10.00
N ASN A 141 27.12 7.32 -8.76
CA ASN A 141 28.10 7.75 -7.76
C ASN A 141 29.53 7.41 -8.21
N ILE A 142 29.76 6.19 -8.72
CA ILE A 142 31.06 5.79 -9.31
C ILE A 142 31.43 6.74 -10.46
N GLY A 143 30.49 7.00 -11.38
CA GLY A 143 30.73 7.93 -12.49
C GLY A 143 31.05 9.36 -12.04
N GLN A 144 30.43 9.84 -10.95
CA GLN A 144 30.74 11.15 -10.37
C GLN A 144 32.12 11.18 -9.70
N ALA A 145 32.51 10.13 -8.98
CA ALA A 145 33.84 10.01 -8.37
C ALA A 145 34.93 10.03 -9.44
N MET A 146 34.80 9.21 -10.49
CA MET A 146 35.76 9.18 -11.61
C MET A 146 35.89 10.54 -12.31
N ARG A 147 34.78 11.27 -12.50
CA ARG A 147 34.81 12.62 -13.08
C ARG A 147 35.48 13.65 -12.17
N ALA A 148 35.24 13.56 -10.86
CA ALA A 148 35.87 14.44 -9.88
C ALA A 148 37.38 14.20 -9.80
N GLU A 149 37.81 12.93 -9.80
CA GLU A 149 39.23 12.55 -9.87
C GLU A 149 39.89 13.04 -11.16
N ALA A 150 39.24 12.86 -12.32
CA ALA A 150 39.75 13.37 -13.59
C ALA A 150 39.90 14.90 -13.58
N ALA A 151 38.93 15.64 -13.02
CA ALA A 151 38.99 17.09 -12.90
C ALA A 151 40.09 17.56 -11.93
N ALA A 152 40.35 16.82 -10.85
CA ALA A 152 41.42 17.12 -9.90
C ALA A 152 42.82 16.77 -10.43
N GLY A 153 42.91 15.81 -11.38
CA GLY A 153 44.15 15.37 -12.00
C GLY A 153 44.65 16.22 -13.18
N VAL A 154 43.88 17.22 -13.65
CA VAL A 154 44.35 18.16 -14.68
C VAL A 154 45.21 19.24 -14.02
N PRO A 155 46.54 19.29 -14.26
CA PRO A 155 47.38 20.35 -13.72
C PRO A 155 46.96 21.67 -14.37
N GLY A 156 46.63 22.67 -13.54
CA GLY A 156 46.27 24.00 -13.99
C GLY A 156 47.32 24.53 -14.96
N GLN A 157 46.87 24.86 -16.18
CA GLN A 157 47.68 25.51 -17.20
C GLN A 157 48.27 26.77 -16.56
N ARG A 158 49.57 26.73 -16.29
CA ARG A 158 50.33 27.82 -15.68
C ARG A 158 50.21 29.01 -16.63
N VAL A 159 49.47 30.03 -16.22
CA VAL A 159 49.40 31.28 -16.98
C VAL A 159 50.75 31.94 -16.77
N ASP A 160 51.63 31.84 -17.78
CA ASP A 160 52.93 32.49 -17.75
C ASP A 160 52.70 33.99 -17.61
N SER A 161 52.96 34.47 -16.39
CA SER A 161 52.99 35.89 -16.09
C SER A 161 54.28 36.46 -16.67
N ALA A 162 54.21 36.93 -17.92
CA ALA A 162 55.26 37.76 -18.49
C ALA A 162 55.21 39.14 -17.82
N GLY A 163 55.92 39.25 -16.70
CA GLY A 163 56.21 40.52 -16.04
C GLY A 163 57.50 41.14 -16.55
N GLY A 164 57.42 42.42 -16.91
CA GLY A 164 58.53 43.39 -16.89
C GLY A 164 59.08 43.79 -18.26
N THR A 165 59.41 45.04 -18.58
CA THR A 165 59.42 46.33 -17.87
C THR A 165 59.82 47.39 -18.91
N GLY A 166 59.35 48.64 -18.79
CA GLY A 166 60.12 49.80 -19.24
C GLY A 166 59.36 50.91 -19.96
N GLY A 167 59.27 52.09 -19.35
CA GLY A 167 58.95 53.34 -20.05
C GLY A 167 58.22 54.39 -19.19
N VAL A 168 58.99 55.30 -18.59
CA VAL A 168 58.62 56.45 -17.73
C VAL A 168 58.03 57.63 -18.56
N PRO A 169 57.28 58.59 -17.96
CA PRO A 169 56.31 59.46 -18.64
C PRO A 169 56.87 60.85 -19.02
N THR A 170 56.17 61.57 -19.90
CA THR A 170 56.35 63.02 -20.12
C THR A 170 55.10 63.70 -20.65
N GLY A 171 54.71 64.83 -20.04
CA GLY A 171 53.91 65.89 -20.68
C GLY A 171 52.58 66.18 -20.03
#